data_AF-A0A6P2D0L5-F1
#
_entry.id   AF-A0A6P2D0L5-F1
#
_cell.length_a   1.000
_cell.length_b   1.000
_cell.length_c   1.000
_cell.angle_alpha   90.00
_cell.angle_beta   90.00
_cell.angle_gamma   90.00
#
_symmetry.space_group_name_H-M   'P 1'
#
loop_
_entity.id
_entity.type
_entity.pdbx_description
1 polymer ?
#
loop_
_entity_poly.entity_id
_entity_poly.type
_entity_poly.pdbx_seq_one_letter_code
_entity_poly.pdbx_strand_id
1 'polypeptide(L)'
;MRARILMAVLVLAGTAGLSRADEKAPAALERGELDKRIVAVVYEAAVLGTDLFNPPRSNHDGCARLYQGTLLAVIPLLDHRPKLQTAAKARLERARGMKPVDAATELRVALDEIQNEIAPPKKDSTTKTSLWERLGGEKDVRTLVRAAWLNAAESAAPFRDKKVDAAKVEQALVAFVSANSGGALKYSGADLKSALGGVAFTDADFDTLSDKMVEQLKKTKLTEVDLAALGKAWGGVRKDFVEKPKN
;
A
#
# COMPACT_ATOMS: atom_id res chain seq x y z
N MET A 1 84.29 22.83 -23.12
CA MET A 1 83.38 23.04 -24.27
C MET A 1 83.28 21.73 -25.05
N ARG A 2 82.05 21.19 -25.22
CA ARG A 2 81.62 20.18 -26.24
C ARG A 2 82.21 18.76 -26.08
N ALA A 3 81.55 17.62 -26.29
CA ALA A 3 80.21 17.19 -26.72
C ALA A 3 80.06 15.68 -26.33
N ARG A 4 78.94 15.22 -25.77
CA ARG A 4 77.90 14.29 -26.35
C ARG A 4 78.50 13.14 -27.22
N ILE A 5 78.16 11.85 -27.11
CA ILE A 5 76.86 11.13 -27.21
C ILE A 5 77.09 9.66 -26.73
N LEU A 6 76.48 9.18 -25.64
CA LEU A 6 75.33 8.25 -25.55
C LEU A 6 75.36 6.99 -26.47
N MET A 7 75.73 5.85 -25.89
CA MET A 7 75.53 4.50 -26.41
C MET A 7 74.18 3.97 -25.90
N ALA A 8 73.30 3.54 -26.79
CA ALA A 8 72.05 2.88 -26.46
C ALA A 8 72.28 1.36 -26.33
N VAL A 9 71.88 0.78 -25.20
CA VAL A 9 71.57 -0.66 -25.10
C VAL A 9 70.22 -0.79 -24.41
N LEU A 10 69.29 -1.36 -25.16
CA LEU A 10 67.94 -1.75 -24.77
C LEU A 10 68.03 -2.87 -23.72
N VAL A 11 67.45 -2.67 -22.53
CA VAL A 11 67.09 -3.77 -21.63
C VAL A 11 65.60 -3.67 -21.35
N LEU A 12 64.87 -4.64 -21.92
CA LEU A 12 63.50 -4.97 -21.59
C LEU A 12 63.46 -5.51 -20.16
N ALA A 13 63.04 -4.68 -19.20
CA ALA A 13 62.60 -5.12 -17.90
C ALA A 13 61.07 -4.99 -17.85
N GLY A 14 60.38 -6.14 -17.90
CA GLY A 14 58.95 -6.21 -17.71
C GLY A 14 58.57 -5.74 -16.31
N THR A 15 57.99 -4.55 -16.21
CA THR A 15 57.20 -4.17 -15.04
C THR A 15 55.81 -4.76 -15.24
N ALA A 16 55.50 -5.81 -14.47
CA ALA A 16 54.14 -6.21 -14.22
C ALA A 16 53.37 -4.97 -13.75
N GLY A 17 52.57 -4.39 -14.65
CA GLY A 17 51.63 -3.36 -14.30
C GLY A 17 50.62 -3.96 -13.33
N LEU A 18 50.78 -3.66 -12.04
CA LEU A 18 49.65 -3.61 -11.13
C LEU A 18 48.71 -2.52 -11.64
N SER A 19 47.85 -2.86 -12.60
CA SER A 19 46.65 -2.10 -12.85
C SER A 19 45.80 -2.21 -11.59
N ARG A 20 45.96 -1.25 -10.67
CA ARG A 20 44.86 -0.89 -9.78
C ARG A 20 43.72 -0.53 -10.71
N ALA A 21 42.71 -1.39 -10.78
CA ALA A 21 41.42 -1.00 -11.31
C ALA A 21 41.04 0.29 -10.59
N ASP A 22 40.78 1.36 -11.35
CA ASP A 22 40.01 2.50 -10.87
C ASP A 22 38.61 1.99 -10.52
N GLU A 23 38.48 1.30 -9.39
CA GLU A 23 37.20 1.13 -8.72
C GLU A 23 36.77 2.54 -8.32
N LYS A 24 36.05 3.23 -9.21
CA LYS A 24 35.27 4.41 -8.87
C LYS A 24 34.55 4.07 -7.59
N ALA A 25 34.93 4.74 -6.49
CA ALA A 25 34.23 4.62 -5.23
C ALA A 25 32.72 4.75 -5.52
N PRO A 26 31.88 3.86 -4.97
CA PRO A 26 30.45 3.92 -5.22
C PRO A 26 29.96 5.34 -4.95
N ALA A 27 29.21 5.90 -5.90
CA ALA A 27 28.71 7.26 -5.80
C ALA A 27 27.98 7.43 -4.45
N ALA A 28 28.29 8.52 -3.75
CA ALA A 28 27.62 8.84 -2.50
C ALA A 28 26.10 8.83 -2.72
N LEU A 29 25.36 8.26 -1.77
CA LEU A 29 23.90 8.21 -1.84
C LEU A 29 23.33 9.63 -1.95
N GLU A 30 22.66 9.91 -3.06
CA GLU A 30 21.97 11.17 -3.28
C GLU A 30 20.94 11.42 -2.17
N ARG A 31 20.88 12.65 -1.65
CA ARG A 31 20.04 12.96 -0.47
C ARG A 31 18.56 12.66 -0.70
N GLY A 32 18.06 12.88 -1.91
CA GLY A 32 16.68 12.54 -2.28
C GLY A 32 16.42 11.03 -2.34
N GLU A 33 17.42 10.22 -2.69
CA GLU A 33 17.31 8.75 -2.68
C GLU A 33 17.42 8.20 -1.25
N LEU A 34 18.29 8.79 -0.42
CA LEU A 34 18.36 8.52 1.01
C LEU A 34 17.02 8.78 1.69
N ASP A 35 16.41 9.94 1.42
CA ASP A 35 15.09 10.32 1.93
C ASP A 35 14.00 9.30 1.57
N LYS A 36 13.96 8.81 0.32
CA LYS A 36 13.00 7.76 -0.09
C LYS A 36 13.19 6.47 0.70
N ARG A 37 14.44 6.05 0.91
CA ARG A 37 14.76 4.83 1.67
C ARG A 37 14.38 4.97 3.13
N ILE A 38 14.64 6.14 3.72
CA ILE A 38 14.22 6.45 5.09
C ILE A 38 12.70 6.34 5.21
N VAL A 39 11.94 6.96 4.30
CA VAL A 39 10.47 6.88 4.30
C VAL A 39 9.99 5.43 4.18
N ALA A 40 10.59 4.62 3.31
CA ALA A 40 10.23 3.22 3.15
C ALA A 40 10.45 2.42 4.44
N VAL A 41 11.63 2.55 5.07
CA VAL A 41 11.96 1.85 6.31
C VAL A 41 11.04 2.27 7.46
N VAL A 42 10.79 3.57 7.60
CA VAL A 42 9.91 4.13 8.63
C VAL A 42 8.47 3.66 8.45
N TYR A 43 7.99 3.63 7.20
CA TYR A 43 6.66 3.12 6.87
C TYR A 43 6.52 1.63 7.18
N GLU A 44 7.47 0.80 6.74
CA GLU A 44 7.46 -0.63 7.02
C GLU A 44 7.48 -0.90 8.53
N ALA A 45 8.36 -0.22 9.27
CA ALA A 45 8.39 -0.34 10.73
C ALA A 45 7.03 0.01 11.34
N ALA A 46 6.39 1.12 10.92
CA ALA A 46 5.08 1.54 11.40
C ALA A 46 3.98 0.50 11.12
N VAL A 47 3.97 -0.15 9.94
CA VAL A 47 3.03 -1.22 9.62
C VAL A 47 3.26 -2.43 10.52
N LEU A 48 4.49 -2.95 10.59
CA LEU A 48 4.80 -4.11 11.44
C LEU A 48 4.52 -3.83 12.92
N GLY A 49 4.82 -2.62 13.39
CA GLY A 49 4.55 -2.24 14.77
C GLY A 49 3.06 -2.12 15.08
N THR A 50 2.23 -1.69 14.13
CA THR A 50 0.77 -1.67 14.29
C THR A 50 0.22 -3.08 14.46
N ASP A 51 0.73 -4.05 13.68
CA ASP A 51 0.35 -5.46 13.82
C ASP A 51 0.80 -6.06 15.16
N LEU A 52 1.98 -5.66 15.67
CA LEU A 52 2.45 -6.06 16.99
C LEU A 52 1.61 -5.45 18.11
N PHE A 53 1.23 -4.19 17.98
CA PHE A 53 0.53 -3.44 19.01
C PHE A 53 -0.93 -3.88 19.18
N ASN A 54 -1.60 -4.20 18.08
CA ASN A 54 -3.02 -4.54 18.09
C ASN A 54 -3.28 -6.01 18.45
N PRO A 55 -4.51 -6.36 18.86
CA PRO A 55 -4.93 -7.76 18.98
C PRO A 55 -4.76 -8.51 17.66
N PRO A 56 -4.46 -9.83 17.68
CA PRO A 56 -4.40 -10.69 18.85
C PRO A 56 -3.05 -10.64 19.59
N ARG A 57 -2.04 -9.93 19.06
CA ARG A 57 -0.69 -9.95 19.62
C ARG A 57 -0.58 -9.11 20.89
N SER A 58 -1.17 -7.91 20.89
CA SER A 58 -1.11 -6.95 22.01
C SER A 58 0.30 -6.80 22.60
N ASN A 59 1.31 -6.94 21.74
CA ASN A 59 2.72 -6.96 22.11
C ASN A 59 3.27 -5.53 22.06
N HIS A 60 2.86 -4.74 23.05
CA HIS A 60 3.24 -3.33 23.15
C HIS A 60 4.75 -3.15 23.37
N ASP A 61 5.40 -4.04 24.11
CA ASP A 61 6.86 -4.00 24.30
C ASP A 61 7.60 -4.30 22.99
N GLY A 62 7.23 -5.35 22.26
CA GLY A 62 7.80 -5.66 20.95
C GLY A 62 7.60 -4.52 19.95
N CYS A 63 6.42 -3.89 19.94
CA CYS A 63 6.14 -2.70 19.14
C CYS A 63 7.08 -1.53 19.51
N ALA A 64 7.17 -1.19 20.80
CA ALA A 64 8.04 -0.12 21.29
C ALA A 64 9.51 -0.38 20.92
N ARG A 65 10.00 -1.61 21.05
CA ARG A 65 11.38 -2.01 20.70
C ARG A 65 11.64 -1.92 19.20
N LEU A 66 10.69 -2.34 18.37
CA LEU A 66 10.78 -2.20 16.91
C LEU A 66 10.93 -0.72 16.50
N TYR A 67 10.06 0.16 17.04
CA TYR A 67 10.13 1.59 16.74
C TYR A 67 11.40 2.23 17.29
N GLN A 68 11.81 1.87 18.51
CA GLN A 68 13.05 2.35 19.12
C GLN A 68 14.27 1.99 18.26
N GLY A 69 14.38 0.72 17.84
CA GLY A 69 15.47 0.25 16.99
C GLY A 69 15.48 0.95 15.63
N THR A 70 14.31 1.13 15.03
CA THR A 70 14.18 1.86 13.76
C THR A 70 14.65 3.30 13.88
N LEU A 71 14.22 4.02 14.92
CA LEU A 71 14.60 5.41 15.14
C LEU A 71 16.10 5.54 15.43
N LEU A 72 16.69 4.62 16.20
CA LEU A 72 18.15 4.60 16.42
C LEU A 72 18.94 4.48 15.11
N ALA A 73 18.42 3.73 14.13
CA ALA A 73 19.04 3.57 12.82
C ALA A 73 18.81 4.78 11.89
N VAL A 74 17.60 5.34 11.89
CA VAL A 74 17.18 6.39 10.95
C VAL A 74 17.65 7.78 11.37
N ILE A 75 17.61 8.11 12.67
CA ILE A 75 17.92 9.45 13.17
C ILE A 75 19.30 9.97 12.69
N PRO A 76 20.40 9.18 12.74
CA PRO A 76 21.71 9.63 12.25
C PRO A 76 21.71 10.00 10.76
N LEU A 77 20.82 9.40 9.96
CA LEU A 77 20.71 9.62 8.51
C LEU A 77 19.93 10.90 8.15
N LEU A 78 19.38 11.59 9.16
CA LEU A 78 18.67 12.87 9.00
C LEU A 78 19.59 14.08 9.18
N ASP A 79 20.90 13.94 8.94
CA ASP A 79 21.90 15.01 9.10
C ASP A 79 21.58 16.25 8.25
N HIS A 80 21.04 16.06 7.04
CA HIS A 80 20.56 17.15 6.17
C HIS A 80 19.20 17.73 6.58
N ARG A 81 18.55 17.20 7.63
CA ARG A 81 17.24 17.65 8.16
C ARG A 81 17.31 17.91 9.68
N PRO A 82 18.11 18.89 10.14
CA PRO A 82 18.49 19.03 11.55
C PRO A 82 17.31 19.27 12.50
N LYS A 83 16.26 19.97 12.06
CA LYS A 83 15.04 20.19 12.86
C LYS A 83 14.30 18.86 13.13
N LEU A 84 14.06 18.10 12.07
CA LEU A 84 13.42 16.79 12.15
C LEU A 84 14.25 15.81 12.97
N GLN A 85 15.57 15.78 12.73
CA GLN A 85 16.49 14.96 13.52
C GLN A 85 16.41 15.27 15.02
N THR A 86 16.36 16.55 15.38
CA THR A 86 16.27 17.00 16.78
C THR A 86 14.93 16.60 17.41
N ALA A 87 13.82 16.78 16.69
CA ALA A 87 12.49 16.39 17.14
C ALA A 87 12.40 14.86 17.39
N ALA A 88 12.87 14.05 16.44
CA ALA A 88 12.89 12.60 16.55
C ALA A 88 13.78 12.11 17.71
N LYS A 89 14.95 12.71 17.91
CA LYS A 89 15.82 12.44 19.08
C LYS A 89 15.10 12.72 20.39
N ALA A 90 14.42 13.86 20.50
CA ALA A 90 13.71 14.22 21.73
C ALA A 90 12.58 13.22 22.06
N ARG A 91 11.82 12.76 21.05
CA ARG A 91 10.80 11.70 21.21
C ARG A 91 11.40 10.37 21.66
N LEU A 92 12.51 9.97 21.04
CA LEU A 92 13.22 8.74 21.39
C LEU A 92 13.69 8.75 22.86
N GLU A 93 14.22 9.88 23.33
CA GLU A 93 14.64 10.02 24.73
C GLU A 93 13.45 10.01 25.69
N ARG A 94 12.36 10.72 25.37
CA ARG A 94 11.15 10.72 26.19
C ARG A 94 10.56 9.32 26.39
N ALA A 95 10.63 8.46 25.38
CA ALA A 95 10.07 7.12 25.44
C ALA A 95 10.80 6.18 26.43
N ARG A 96 12.05 6.45 26.82
CA ARG A 96 12.87 5.52 27.63
C ARG A 96 12.32 5.24 29.03
N GLY A 97 11.52 6.14 29.59
CA GLY A 97 10.90 6.00 30.91
C GLY A 97 9.41 5.69 30.89
N MET A 98 8.82 5.53 29.70
CA MET A 98 7.39 5.31 29.53
C MET A 98 7.02 3.84 29.68
N LYS A 99 5.74 3.56 29.98
CA LYS A 99 5.21 2.20 29.85
C LYS A 99 5.24 1.77 28.38
N PRO A 100 5.38 0.48 28.06
CA PRO A 100 5.49 0.03 26.67
C PRO A 100 4.41 0.55 25.72
N VAL A 101 3.16 0.63 26.17
CA VAL A 101 2.03 1.14 25.37
C VAL A 101 2.18 2.64 25.04
N ASP A 102 2.62 3.43 26.00
CA ASP A 102 2.83 4.87 25.86
C ASP A 102 4.10 5.15 25.04
N ALA A 103 5.16 4.37 25.28
CA ALA A 103 6.41 4.41 24.52
C ALA A 103 6.17 4.10 23.04
N ALA A 104 5.41 3.04 22.73
CA ALA A 104 5.07 2.70 21.35
C ALA A 104 4.30 3.83 20.65
N THR A 105 3.36 4.47 21.36
CA THR A 105 2.60 5.60 20.83
C THR A 105 3.51 6.81 20.57
N GLU A 106 4.36 7.18 21.54
CA GLU A 106 5.30 8.31 21.40
C GLU A 106 6.29 8.10 20.25
N LEU A 107 6.83 6.89 20.11
CA LEU A 107 7.76 6.54 19.03
C LEU A 107 7.05 6.45 17.68
N ARG A 108 5.79 6.01 17.64
CA ARG A 108 4.96 6.02 16.41
C ARG A 108 4.81 7.43 15.86
N VAL A 109 4.61 8.42 16.72
CA VAL A 109 4.51 9.83 16.31
C VAL A 109 5.82 10.33 15.70
N ALA A 110 6.98 9.91 16.23
CA ALA A 110 8.27 10.26 15.63
C ALA A 110 8.42 9.68 14.22
N LEU A 111 8.00 8.44 14.01
CA LEU A 111 7.97 7.81 12.69
C LEU A 111 7.03 8.56 11.72
N ASP A 112 5.83 8.95 12.17
CA ASP A 112 4.89 9.75 11.36
C ASP A 112 5.45 11.12 10.98
N GLU A 113 6.09 11.83 11.92
CA GLU A 113 6.73 13.12 11.65
C GLU A 113 7.83 12.98 10.59
N ILE A 114 8.65 11.93 10.67
CA ILE A 114 9.68 11.66 9.67
C ILE A 114 9.05 11.38 8.31
N GLN A 115 8.02 10.54 8.26
CA GLN A 115 7.34 10.21 7.02
C GLN A 115 6.71 11.46 6.38
N ASN A 116 5.97 12.26 7.15
CA ASN A 116 5.25 13.43 6.67
C ASN A 116 6.18 14.60 6.28
N GLU A 117 7.31 14.78 6.94
CA GLU A 117 8.26 15.86 6.62
C GLU A 117 9.11 15.53 5.37
N ILE A 118 9.46 14.25 5.17
CA ILE A 118 10.30 13.80 4.05
C ILE A 118 9.47 13.53 2.79
N ALA A 119 8.38 12.78 2.94
CA ALA A 119 7.38 12.57 1.92
C ALA A 119 6.15 13.39 2.31
N PRO A 120 6.11 14.72 2.04
CA PRO A 120 4.94 15.53 2.31
C PRO A 120 3.72 14.79 1.77
N PRO A 121 2.68 14.62 2.61
CA PRO A 121 1.54 13.83 2.23
C PRO A 121 1.01 14.36 0.91
N LYS A 122 0.65 13.47 -0.02
CA LYS A 122 -0.36 13.83 -1.02
C LYS A 122 -1.56 14.34 -0.21
N LYS A 123 -1.79 15.65 -0.21
CA LYS A 123 -2.90 16.38 0.44
C LYS A 123 -3.83 15.51 1.29
N ASP A 124 -3.59 15.59 2.61
CA ASP A 124 -4.53 15.44 3.74
C ASP A 124 -5.43 14.19 3.81
N SER A 125 -5.01 13.25 4.66
CA SER A 125 -5.81 12.15 5.23
C SER A 125 -6.42 12.49 6.61
N THR A 126 -6.66 13.78 6.90
CA THR A 126 -7.26 14.25 8.18
C THR A 126 -8.69 14.79 8.04
N THR A 127 -9.26 14.75 6.84
CA THR A 127 -10.69 14.46 6.72
C THR A 127 -10.85 12.95 6.74
N LYS A 128 -11.98 12.41 7.21
CA LYS A 128 -12.30 10.98 7.09
C LYS A 128 -12.24 10.59 5.60
N THR A 129 -11.07 10.20 5.10
CA THR A 129 -10.90 9.77 3.71
C THR A 129 -11.77 8.54 3.58
N SER A 130 -12.84 8.71 2.81
CA SER A 130 -13.80 7.67 2.55
C SER A 130 -13.07 6.42 2.03
N LEU A 131 -13.54 5.22 2.33
CA LEU A 131 -13.02 4.01 1.68
C LEU A 131 -12.96 4.21 0.15
N TRP A 132 -13.90 4.97 -0.43
CA TRP A 132 -13.92 5.37 -1.84
C TRP A 132 -12.61 6.04 -2.31
N GLU A 133 -12.14 7.03 -1.58
CA GLU A 133 -10.88 7.73 -1.88
C GLU A 133 -9.66 6.82 -1.65
N ARG A 134 -9.72 5.93 -0.66
CA ARG A 134 -8.68 4.92 -0.41
C ARG A 134 -8.61 3.84 -1.49
N LEU A 135 -9.75 3.53 -2.13
CA LEU A 135 -9.85 2.64 -3.28
C LEU A 135 -9.30 3.27 -4.59
N GLY A 136 -8.86 4.53 -4.55
CA GLY A 136 -8.35 5.27 -5.72
C GLY A 136 -9.42 6.14 -6.43
N GLY A 137 -10.60 6.31 -5.81
CA GLY A 137 -11.69 7.11 -6.36
C GLY A 137 -12.38 6.47 -7.56
N GLU A 138 -13.21 7.23 -8.27
CA GLU A 138 -14.14 6.69 -9.26
C GLU A 138 -13.46 5.88 -10.38
N LYS A 139 -12.31 6.35 -10.88
CA LYS A 139 -11.61 5.72 -11.99
C LYS A 139 -11.07 4.34 -11.62
N ASP A 140 -10.42 4.23 -10.46
CA ASP A 140 -9.80 2.99 -10.02
C ASP A 140 -10.87 2.01 -9.52
N VAL A 141 -11.92 2.52 -8.86
CA VAL A 141 -13.10 1.71 -8.48
C VAL A 141 -13.82 1.17 -9.72
N ARG A 142 -14.03 1.98 -10.77
CA ARG A 142 -14.61 1.49 -12.04
C ARG A 142 -13.78 0.38 -12.65
N THR A 143 -12.47 0.56 -12.71
CA THR A 143 -11.55 -0.44 -13.27
C THR A 143 -11.60 -1.74 -12.47
N LEU A 144 -11.56 -1.64 -11.14
CA LEU A 144 -11.64 -2.75 -10.20
C LEU A 144 -12.96 -3.51 -10.32
N VAL A 145 -14.08 -2.78 -10.27
CA VAL A 145 -15.44 -3.33 -10.40
C VAL A 145 -15.61 -4.02 -11.74
N ARG A 146 -15.17 -3.39 -12.83
CA ARG A 146 -15.24 -3.97 -14.17
C ARG A 146 -14.45 -5.27 -14.28
N ALA A 147 -13.21 -5.30 -13.76
CA ALA A 147 -12.37 -6.49 -13.79
C ALA A 147 -12.93 -7.63 -12.92
N ALA A 148 -13.40 -7.30 -11.72
CA ALA A 148 -14.02 -8.27 -10.81
C ALA A 148 -15.33 -8.82 -11.38
N TRP A 149 -16.16 -7.94 -11.95
CA TRP A 149 -17.43 -8.29 -12.56
C TRP A 149 -17.25 -9.17 -13.80
N LEU A 150 -16.38 -8.80 -14.74
CA LEU A 150 -16.15 -9.59 -15.96
C LEU A 150 -15.66 -11.00 -15.61
N ASN A 151 -14.71 -11.10 -14.68
CA ASN A 151 -14.19 -12.39 -14.20
C ASN A 151 -15.27 -13.26 -13.52
N ALA A 152 -16.17 -12.64 -12.77
CA ALA A 152 -17.26 -13.35 -12.08
C ALA A 152 -18.41 -13.73 -13.03
N ALA A 153 -18.77 -12.85 -13.95
CA ALA A 153 -19.85 -13.04 -14.93
C ALA A 153 -19.54 -14.17 -15.92
N GLU A 154 -18.28 -14.34 -16.33
CA GLU A 154 -17.87 -15.52 -17.14
C GLU A 154 -18.10 -16.84 -16.38
N SER A 155 -17.99 -16.81 -15.06
CA SER A 155 -18.09 -18.00 -14.21
C SER A 155 -19.53 -18.38 -13.85
N ALA A 156 -20.45 -17.42 -13.69
CA ALA A 156 -21.82 -17.70 -13.28
C ALA A 156 -22.76 -17.96 -14.49
N ALA A 157 -23.43 -19.12 -14.49
CA ALA A 157 -24.29 -19.59 -15.59
C ALA A 157 -25.39 -18.59 -16.02
N PRO A 158 -26.08 -17.88 -15.11
CA PRO A 158 -27.16 -16.97 -15.49
C PRO A 158 -26.71 -15.75 -16.33
N PHE A 159 -25.41 -15.44 -16.35
CA PHE A 159 -24.83 -14.36 -17.18
C PHE A 159 -24.38 -14.82 -18.57
N ARG A 160 -24.16 -16.12 -18.76
CA ARG A 160 -23.77 -16.66 -20.08
C ARG A 160 -24.96 -16.73 -21.03
N ASP A 161 -26.16 -16.97 -20.48
CA ASP A 161 -27.36 -17.26 -21.27
C ASP A 161 -28.26 -16.04 -21.56
N LYS A 162 -28.04 -14.90 -20.88
CA LYS A 162 -28.84 -13.67 -21.08
C LYS A 162 -27.99 -12.48 -21.49
N LYS A 163 -28.52 -11.64 -22.39
CA LYS A 163 -27.99 -10.31 -22.77
C LYS A 163 -28.11 -9.32 -21.61
N VAL A 164 -27.38 -9.57 -20.53
CA VAL A 164 -27.26 -8.63 -19.41
C VAL A 164 -26.46 -7.42 -19.90
N ASP A 165 -26.96 -6.21 -19.63
CA ASP A 165 -26.28 -4.99 -20.00
C ASP A 165 -25.10 -4.76 -19.04
N ALA A 166 -23.91 -5.22 -19.46
CA ALA A 166 -22.70 -5.15 -18.66
C ALA A 166 -22.37 -3.72 -18.21
N ALA A 167 -22.71 -2.70 -19.01
CA ALA A 167 -22.46 -1.31 -18.65
C ALA A 167 -23.40 -0.83 -17.55
N LYS A 168 -24.68 -1.25 -17.57
CA LYS A 168 -25.63 -0.97 -16.49
C LYS A 168 -25.24 -1.67 -15.20
N VAL A 169 -24.79 -2.93 -15.28
CA VAL A 169 -24.36 -3.65 -14.08
C VAL A 169 -23.08 -3.05 -13.51
N GLU A 170 -22.09 -2.72 -14.34
CA GLU A 170 -20.88 -2.02 -13.92
C GLU A 170 -21.22 -0.70 -13.22
N GLN A 171 -22.11 0.12 -13.80
CA GLN A 171 -22.53 1.39 -13.20
C GLN A 171 -23.23 1.19 -11.85
N ALA A 172 -24.11 0.19 -11.73
CA ALA A 172 -24.82 -0.11 -10.50
C ALA A 172 -23.87 -0.64 -9.40
N LEU A 173 -22.88 -1.46 -9.76
CA LEU A 173 -21.84 -1.93 -8.84
C LEU A 173 -20.91 -0.79 -8.38
N VAL A 174 -20.55 0.14 -9.28
CA VAL A 174 -19.76 1.32 -8.92
C VAL A 174 -20.53 2.24 -7.97
N ALA A 175 -21.82 2.46 -8.24
CA ALA A 175 -22.70 3.20 -7.35
C ALA A 175 -22.83 2.52 -5.98
N PHE A 176 -22.93 1.18 -5.96
CA PHE A 176 -22.95 0.39 -4.74
C PHE A 176 -21.66 0.56 -3.92
N VAL A 177 -20.50 0.38 -4.55
CA VAL A 177 -19.20 0.56 -3.90
C VAL A 177 -19.09 1.98 -3.37
N SER A 178 -19.43 3.00 -4.15
CA SER A 178 -19.46 4.39 -3.70
C SER A 178 -20.31 4.59 -2.45
N ALA A 179 -21.59 4.18 -2.48
CA ALA A 179 -22.50 4.40 -1.35
C ALA A 179 -22.02 3.72 -0.05
N ASN A 180 -21.38 2.55 -0.16
CA ASN A 180 -20.90 1.78 1.01
C ASN A 180 -19.47 2.14 1.42
N SER A 181 -18.73 2.84 0.57
CA SER A 181 -17.36 3.26 0.82
C SER A 181 -17.24 4.76 1.13
N GLY A 182 -18.34 5.51 1.12
CA GLY A 182 -18.38 6.94 1.42
C GLY A 182 -18.12 7.85 0.22
N GLY A 183 -18.28 7.33 -1.01
CA GLY A 183 -18.28 8.11 -2.24
C GLY A 183 -19.62 8.82 -2.49
N ALA A 184 -19.65 9.72 -3.47
CA ALA A 184 -20.78 10.62 -3.73
C ALA A 184 -21.96 9.97 -4.49
N LEU A 185 -21.76 8.81 -5.13
CA LEU A 185 -22.82 8.14 -5.87
C LEU A 185 -23.82 7.48 -4.91
N LYS A 186 -25.10 7.69 -5.18
CA LYS A 186 -26.20 7.03 -4.48
C LYS A 186 -26.49 5.69 -5.12
N TYR A 187 -26.76 4.69 -4.28
CA TYR A 187 -27.19 3.36 -4.69
C TYR A 187 -28.62 3.13 -4.22
N SER A 188 -29.53 2.75 -5.12
CA SER A 188 -30.95 2.58 -4.80
C SER A 188 -31.39 1.12 -4.63
N GLY A 189 -30.50 0.13 -4.77
CA GLY A 189 -30.83 -1.31 -4.72
C GLY A 189 -31.58 -1.82 -5.96
N ALA A 190 -32.57 -1.05 -6.43
CA ALA A 190 -33.35 -1.33 -7.64
C ALA A 190 -32.49 -1.29 -8.92
N ASP A 191 -31.41 -0.52 -8.93
CA ASP A 191 -30.51 -0.38 -10.08
C ASP A 191 -29.87 -1.72 -10.46
N LEU A 192 -29.50 -2.52 -9.45
CA LEU A 192 -28.84 -3.80 -9.68
C LEU A 192 -29.84 -4.86 -10.17
N LYS A 193 -31.01 -4.98 -9.52
CA LYS A 193 -32.08 -5.89 -9.95
C LYS A 193 -32.58 -5.56 -11.36
N SER A 194 -32.70 -4.27 -11.68
CA SER A 194 -33.04 -3.78 -13.01
C SER A 194 -31.94 -4.09 -14.03
N ALA A 195 -30.68 -3.88 -13.68
CA ALA A 195 -29.53 -4.16 -14.56
C ALA A 195 -29.37 -5.66 -14.86
N LEU A 196 -29.74 -6.53 -13.91
CA LEU A 196 -29.78 -7.99 -14.09
C LEU A 196 -30.96 -8.45 -14.94
N GLY A 197 -31.89 -7.58 -15.35
CA GLY A 197 -32.97 -7.93 -16.28
C GLY A 197 -33.89 -9.06 -15.80
N GLY A 198 -34.09 -9.20 -14.49
CA GLY A 198 -34.91 -10.27 -13.90
C GLY A 198 -34.29 -11.67 -14.04
N VAL A 199 -32.96 -11.76 -14.07
CA VAL A 199 -32.25 -13.04 -13.89
C VAL A 199 -32.44 -13.50 -12.44
N ALA A 200 -32.97 -14.72 -12.26
CA ALA A 200 -33.01 -15.36 -10.96
C ALA A 200 -31.63 -15.91 -10.62
N PHE A 201 -31.00 -15.38 -9.57
CA PHE A 201 -29.79 -15.97 -9.00
C PHE A 201 -30.17 -16.98 -7.94
N THR A 202 -29.56 -18.16 -7.99
CA THR A 202 -29.56 -19.06 -6.83
C THR A 202 -28.55 -18.58 -5.81
N ASP A 203 -28.68 -19.07 -4.57
CA ASP A 203 -27.66 -18.85 -3.54
C ASP A 203 -26.27 -19.32 -3.98
N ALA A 204 -26.20 -20.45 -4.71
CA ALA A 204 -24.94 -20.98 -5.22
C ALA A 204 -24.30 -20.09 -6.30
N ASP A 205 -25.12 -19.45 -7.16
CA ASP A 205 -24.62 -18.48 -8.15
C ASP A 205 -24.07 -17.22 -7.47
N PHE A 206 -24.74 -16.76 -6.41
CA PHE A 206 -24.30 -15.59 -5.64
C PHE A 206 -22.99 -15.87 -4.89
N ASP A 207 -22.86 -17.04 -4.27
CA ASP A 207 -21.64 -17.45 -3.56
C ASP A 207 -20.47 -17.60 -4.56
N THR A 208 -20.70 -18.23 -5.72
CA THR A 208 -19.69 -18.34 -6.80
C THR A 208 -19.23 -16.97 -7.32
N LEU A 209 -20.18 -16.06 -7.53
CA LEU A 209 -19.87 -14.69 -7.95
C LEU A 209 -19.05 -13.95 -6.88
N SER A 210 -19.45 -14.07 -5.61
CA SER A 210 -18.78 -13.43 -4.47
C SER A 210 -17.34 -13.92 -4.35
N ASP A 211 -17.12 -15.23 -4.45
CA ASP A 211 -15.78 -15.83 -4.39
C ASP A 211 -14.88 -15.32 -5.52
N LYS A 212 -15.41 -15.24 -6.75
CA LYS A 212 -14.66 -14.75 -7.92
C LYS A 212 -14.35 -13.26 -7.85
N MET A 213 -15.25 -12.46 -7.27
CA MET A 213 -14.99 -11.05 -7.01
C MET A 213 -13.88 -10.91 -5.96
N VAL A 214 -13.97 -11.62 -4.83
CA VAL A 214 -12.93 -11.60 -3.79
C VAL A 214 -11.57 -12.08 -4.33
N GLU A 215 -11.55 -13.10 -5.19
CA GLU A 215 -10.34 -13.58 -5.85
C GLU A 215 -9.66 -12.48 -6.68
N GLN A 216 -10.43 -11.68 -7.42
CA GLN A 216 -9.88 -10.55 -8.17
C GLN A 216 -9.47 -9.37 -7.29
N LEU A 217 -10.27 -9.07 -6.27
CA LEU A 217 -9.94 -8.00 -5.32
C LEU A 217 -8.64 -8.31 -4.55
N LYS A 218 -8.36 -9.58 -4.23
CA LYS A 218 -7.08 -10.02 -3.63
C LYS A 218 -5.86 -9.83 -4.53
N LYS A 219 -6.04 -9.75 -5.86
CA LYS A 219 -4.95 -9.46 -6.81
C LYS A 219 -4.61 -7.96 -6.85
N THR A 220 -5.41 -7.14 -6.19
CA THR A 220 -5.18 -5.69 -6.06
C THR A 220 -4.59 -5.36 -4.70
N LYS A 221 -4.00 -4.17 -4.56
CA LYS A 221 -3.30 -3.71 -3.33
C LYS A 221 -4.27 -3.32 -2.19
N LEU A 222 -5.43 -3.96 -2.10
CA LEU A 222 -6.42 -3.68 -1.06
C LEU A 222 -5.97 -4.27 0.27
N THR A 223 -6.22 -3.54 1.34
CA THR A 223 -5.99 -4.05 2.70
C THR A 223 -7.07 -5.06 3.08
N GLU A 224 -6.77 -5.99 3.99
CA GLU A 224 -7.75 -6.96 4.49
C GLU A 224 -8.96 -6.29 5.14
N VAL A 225 -8.75 -5.12 5.78
CA VAL A 225 -9.80 -4.30 6.39
C VAL A 225 -10.78 -3.78 5.33
N ASP A 226 -10.27 -3.36 4.17
CA ASP A 226 -11.08 -2.83 3.08
C ASP A 226 -11.87 -3.94 2.37
N LEU A 227 -11.25 -5.11 2.19
CA LEU A 227 -11.91 -6.31 1.68
C LEU A 227 -13.04 -6.76 2.61
N ALA A 228 -12.81 -6.76 3.93
CA ALA A 228 -13.83 -7.13 4.91
C ALA A 228 -15.00 -6.13 4.93
N ALA A 229 -14.73 -4.83 4.81
CA ALA A 229 -15.77 -3.80 4.74
C ALA A 229 -16.65 -3.95 3.48
N LEU A 230 -16.03 -4.16 2.31
CA LEU A 230 -16.75 -4.41 1.06
C LEU A 230 -17.54 -5.72 1.09
N GLY A 231 -16.95 -6.80 1.64
CA GLY A 231 -17.61 -8.10 1.77
C GLY A 231 -18.85 -8.04 2.68
N LYS A 232 -18.77 -7.31 3.79
CA LYS A 232 -19.92 -7.08 4.68
C LYS A 232 -21.05 -6.31 3.99
N ALA A 233 -20.72 -5.27 3.23
CA ALA A 233 -21.70 -4.53 2.44
C ALA A 233 -22.33 -5.44 1.37
N TRP A 234 -21.51 -6.18 0.64
CA TRP A 234 -21.95 -7.08 -0.43
C TRP A 234 -22.93 -8.16 0.07
N GLY A 235 -22.66 -8.76 1.22
CA GLY A 235 -23.57 -9.72 1.86
C GLY A 235 -24.96 -9.15 2.16
N GLY A 236 -25.08 -7.82 2.35
CA GLY A 236 -26.37 -7.14 2.52
C GLY A 236 -27.25 -7.14 1.28
N VAL A 237 -26.64 -7.19 0.08
CA VAL A 237 -27.33 -7.15 -1.23
C VAL A 237 -27.80 -8.53 -1.69
N ARG A 238 -27.44 -9.60 -0.96
CA ARG A 238 -27.84 -10.98 -1.27
C ARG A 238 -29.36 -11.11 -1.46
N LYS A 239 -30.15 -10.40 -0.67
CA LYS A 239 -31.62 -10.41 -0.75
C LYS A 239 -32.18 -9.75 -2.02
N ASP A 240 -31.41 -8.86 -2.64
CA ASP A 240 -31.79 -8.17 -3.88
C ASP A 240 -31.35 -8.95 -5.12
N PHE A 241 -30.32 -9.80 -4.99
CA PHE A 241 -29.84 -10.71 -6.03
C PHE A 241 -30.62 -12.03 -6.08
N VAL A 242 -30.77 -12.68 -4.92
CA VAL A 242 -31.34 -14.02 -4.83
C VAL A 242 -32.86 -13.92 -4.84
N GLU A 243 -33.47 -14.30 -5.96
CA GLU A 243 -34.91 -14.53 -5.98
C GLU A 243 -35.19 -15.89 -5.35
N LYS A 244 -35.95 -15.90 -4.24
CA LYS A 244 -36.49 -17.16 -3.71
C LYS A 244 -37.28 -17.85 -4.82
N PRO A 245 -37.16 -19.18 -5.00
CA PRO A 245 -38.02 -19.90 -5.92
C PRO A 245 -39.47 -19.56 -5.58
N LYS A 246 -40.25 -19.12 -6.57
CA LYS A 246 -41.71 -19.07 -6.42
C LYS A 246 -42.17 -20.51 -6.20
N ASN A 247 -42.57 -20.83 -4.97
CA ASN A 247 -43.47 -21.95 -4.72
C ASN A 247 -44.83 -21.65 -5.35
#